data_AF-A0A1E7HT38-F1
#
_entry.id   AF-A0A1E7HT38-F1
#
_cell.length_a   1.000
_cell.length_b   1.000
_cell.length_c   1.000
_cell.angle_alpha   90.00
_cell.angle_beta   90.00
_cell.angle_gamma   90.00
#
_symmetry.space_group_name_H-M   'P 1'
#
loop_
_entity.id
_entity.type
_entity.pdbx_description
1 polymer ?
#
loop_
_entity_poly.entity_id
_entity_poly.type
_entity_poly.pdbx_seq_one_letter_code
_entity_poly.pdbx_strand_id
1 'polypeptide(L)'
;MIKFFTNREVSKRLDINLSKWKRWSREFLPPDPLGGMQSGFARQYSPDGAFTVYFGGHLVADLKFTIPEAKQIVTDLHSWFAEKGFYFDARSNGTVNQGVDQLIKKYIIFIEREKDPGNTICFMYTIRGIISNEPINYNGFEVMKELYMETSIGLHPKKMSTIDMNIVNVLNITDVLNSFVVRLNLNRSRYSALSSSNSNMS
;
A
#
# COMPACT_ATOMS: atom_id res chain seq x y z
N MET A 1 -3.69 -20.56 10.97
CA MET A 1 -3.19 -19.92 12.19
C MET A 1 -2.61 -18.56 11.80
N ILE A 2 -3.00 -17.48 12.46
CA ILE A 2 -2.46 -16.14 12.18
C ILE A 2 -1.04 -16.07 12.76
N LYS A 3 -0.05 -15.77 11.92
CA LYS A 3 1.34 -15.64 12.34
C LYS A 3 1.55 -14.24 12.94
N PHE A 4 2.10 -14.18 14.14
CA PHE A 4 2.55 -12.93 14.75
C PHE A 4 4.06 -12.79 14.64
N PHE A 5 4.53 -11.55 14.53
CA PHE A 5 5.95 -11.22 14.39
C PHE A 5 6.42 -10.39 15.57
N THR A 6 7.69 -10.53 15.94
CA THR A 6 8.33 -9.63 16.92
C THR A 6 9.09 -8.51 16.21
N ASN A 7 9.40 -7.43 16.93
CA ASN A 7 10.28 -6.36 16.44
C ASN A 7 11.59 -6.88 15.81
N ARG A 8 12.23 -7.88 16.45
CA ARG A 8 13.49 -8.46 15.96
C ARG A 8 13.29 -9.24 14.67
N GLU A 9 12.22 -10.03 14.60
CA GLU A 9 11.91 -10.81 13.41
C GLU A 9 11.61 -9.91 12.21
N VAL A 10 10.75 -8.89 12.39
CA VAL A 10 10.40 -7.97 11.29
C VAL A 10 11.61 -7.17 10.83
N SER A 11 12.36 -6.59 11.77
CA SER A 11 13.59 -5.84 11.48
C SER A 11 14.59 -6.67 10.67
N LYS A 12 14.84 -7.92 11.08
CA LYS A 12 15.76 -8.82 10.39
C LYS A 12 15.26 -9.21 8.99
N ARG A 13 13.98 -9.59 8.87
CA ARG A 13 13.43 -10.11 7.62
C ARG A 13 13.20 -9.03 6.57
N LEU A 14 12.76 -7.84 6.99
CA LEU A 14 12.55 -6.71 6.09
C LEU A 14 13.82 -5.93 5.79
N ASP A 15 14.93 -6.25 6.47
CA ASP A 15 16.18 -5.49 6.42
C ASP A 15 15.98 -4.00 6.78
N ILE A 16 15.23 -3.78 7.87
CA ILE A 16 14.95 -2.45 8.41
C ILE A 16 15.63 -2.35 9.77
N ASN A 17 16.39 -1.29 10.00
CA ASN A 17 17.00 -1.05 11.30
C ASN A 17 15.97 -1.13 12.44
N LEU A 18 16.30 -1.87 13.50
CA LEU A 18 15.39 -2.14 14.61
C LEU A 18 14.84 -0.88 15.30
N SER A 19 15.67 0.15 15.48
CA SER A 19 15.24 1.40 16.11
C SER A 19 14.28 2.17 15.19
N LYS A 20 14.55 2.16 13.88
CA LYS A 20 13.71 2.73 12.84
C LYS A 20 12.35 2.04 12.80
N TRP A 21 12.32 0.70 12.79
CA TRP A 21 11.10 -0.10 12.85
C TRP A 21 10.28 0.22 14.11
N LYS A 22 10.92 0.21 15.29
CA LYS A 22 10.25 0.56 16.56
C LYS A 22 9.67 1.97 16.54
N ARG A 23 10.39 2.94 15.95
CA ARG A 23 9.89 4.32 15.80
C ARG A 23 8.64 4.33 14.93
N TRP A 24 8.70 3.80 13.71
CA TRP A 24 7.54 3.75 12.81
C TRP A 24 6.36 3.01 13.42
N SER A 25 6.62 1.90 14.10
CA SER A 25 5.60 1.16 14.83
C SER A 25 4.84 2.03 15.85
N ARG A 26 5.51 2.94 16.56
CA ARG A 26 4.84 3.86 17.50
C ARG A 26 4.01 4.94 16.80
N GLU A 27 4.38 5.32 15.58
CA GLU A 27 3.72 6.39 14.83
C GLU A 27 2.47 5.91 14.08
N PHE A 28 2.54 4.70 13.50
CA PHE A 28 1.52 4.16 12.59
C PHE A 28 0.56 3.15 13.21
N LEU A 29 0.81 2.69 14.43
CA LEU A 29 -0.10 1.79 15.16
C LEU A 29 -0.53 2.43 16.47
N PRO A 30 -1.74 2.11 16.96
CA PRO A 30 -2.17 2.53 18.29
C PRO A 30 -1.20 2.00 19.36
N PRO A 31 -1.21 2.55 20.59
CA PRO A 31 -0.45 2.01 21.71
C PRO A 31 -0.65 0.50 21.87
N ASP A 32 0.40 -0.20 22.29
CA ASP A 32 0.33 -1.64 22.47
C ASP A 32 -0.65 -1.98 23.61
N PRO A 33 -1.74 -2.73 23.35
CA PRO A 33 -2.73 -3.05 24.36
C PRO A 33 -2.14 -3.86 25.53
N LEU A 34 -1.06 -4.63 25.31
CA LEU A 34 -0.41 -5.44 26.35
C LEU A 34 0.81 -4.72 26.95
N GLY A 35 1.50 -3.91 26.17
CA GLY A 35 2.68 -3.16 26.61
C GLY A 35 2.38 -2.10 27.68
N GLY A 36 1.12 -1.65 27.80
CA GLY A 36 0.68 -0.75 28.86
C GLY A 36 0.26 -1.43 30.16
N MET A 37 -0.06 -2.73 30.12
CA MET A 37 -0.56 -3.48 31.28
C MET A 37 0.52 -4.26 32.04
N GLN A 38 1.60 -4.69 31.38
CA GLN A 38 2.69 -5.46 32.02
C GLN A 38 4.06 -5.04 31.47
N SER A 39 4.93 -4.53 32.34
CA SER A 39 6.32 -4.22 31.95
C SER A 39 7.04 -5.51 31.55
N GLY A 40 7.56 -5.58 30.33
CA GLY A 40 8.35 -6.72 29.84
C GLY A 40 7.81 -7.41 28.59
N PHE A 41 6.58 -7.13 28.16
CA PHE A 41 6.04 -7.68 26.92
C PHE A 41 6.47 -6.84 25.70
N ALA A 42 7.13 -7.50 24.75
CA ALA A 42 7.52 -6.89 23.50
C ALA A 42 6.35 -6.91 22.50
N ARG A 43 6.11 -5.80 21.80
CA ARG A 43 5.08 -5.70 20.77
C ARG A 43 5.17 -6.86 19.77
N GLN A 44 4.03 -7.49 19.57
CA GLN A 44 3.79 -8.45 18.50
C GLN A 44 2.94 -7.80 17.41
N TYR A 45 3.21 -8.17 16.16
CA TYR A 45 2.54 -7.63 14.98
C TYR A 45 1.75 -8.74 14.30
N SER A 46 0.46 -8.50 14.05
CA SER A 46 -0.26 -9.26 13.03
C SER A 46 0.32 -8.96 11.65
N PRO A 47 0.03 -9.77 10.61
CA PRO A 47 0.45 -9.45 9.24
C PRO A 47 -0.04 -8.06 8.80
N ASP A 48 -1.28 -7.70 9.12
CA ASP A 48 -1.86 -6.40 8.78
C ASP A 48 -1.16 -5.26 9.50
N GLY A 49 -0.96 -5.38 10.82
CA GLY A 49 -0.26 -4.37 11.60
C GLY A 49 1.19 -4.20 11.16
N ALA A 50 1.86 -5.29 10.78
CA ALA A 50 3.20 -5.23 10.20
C ALA A 50 3.18 -4.56 8.82
N PHE A 51 2.18 -4.85 7.98
CA PHE A 51 2.05 -4.23 6.66
C PHE A 51 1.79 -2.72 6.78
N THR A 52 0.90 -2.30 7.68
CA THR A 52 0.63 -0.88 7.95
C THR A 52 1.90 -0.11 8.32
N VAL A 53 2.73 -0.67 9.22
CA VAL A 53 4.00 -0.04 9.62
C VAL A 53 5.01 -0.03 8.48
N TYR A 54 5.11 -1.13 7.73
CA TYR A 54 5.99 -1.22 6.58
C TYR A 54 5.62 -0.22 5.48
N PHE A 55 4.33 -0.12 5.16
CA PHE A 55 3.80 0.81 4.17
C PHE A 55 4.02 2.27 4.60
N GLY A 56 3.64 2.64 5.83
CA GLY A 56 3.92 3.98 6.36
C GLY A 56 5.42 4.30 6.38
N GLY A 57 6.26 3.30 6.68
CA GLY A 57 7.71 3.42 6.60
C GLY A 57 8.23 3.67 5.18
N HIS A 58 7.66 3.00 4.18
CA HIS A 58 7.99 3.19 2.76
C HIS A 58 7.63 4.60 2.27
N LEU A 59 6.46 5.11 2.66
CA LEU A 59 6.05 6.49 2.37
C LEU A 59 7.08 7.52 2.89
N VAL A 60 7.61 7.30 4.09
CA VAL A 60 8.58 8.21 4.71
C VAL A 60 9.99 8.04 4.16
N ALA A 61 10.47 6.80 4.07
CA ALA A 61 11.85 6.53 3.69
C ALA A 61 12.10 6.74 2.19
N ASP A 62 11.14 6.32 1.36
CA ASP A 62 11.36 6.18 -0.07
C ASP A 62 10.63 7.29 -0.84
N LEU A 63 9.39 7.60 -0.48
CA LEU A 63 8.61 8.70 -1.09
C LEU A 63 8.74 10.05 -0.38
N LYS A 64 9.55 10.13 0.70
CA LYS A 64 9.91 11.36 1.42
C LYS A 64 8.75 12.14 2.03
N PHE A 65 7.60 11.50 2.26
CA PHE A 65 6.54 12.11 3.06
C PHE A 65 6.97 12.30 4.51
N THR A 66 6.50 13.37 5.15
CA THR A 66 6.65 13.54 6.60
C THR A 66 5.81 12.50 7.34
N ILE A 67 6.10 12.27 8.63
CA ILE A 67 5.32 11.32 9.45
C ILE A 67 3.82 11.70 9.49
N PRO A 68 3.41 12.97 9.71
CA PRO A 68 2.00 13.34 9.68
C PRO A 68 1.32 13.05 8.33
N GLU A 69 1.99 13.40 7.23
CA GLU A 69 1.47 13.15 5.87
C GLU A 69 1.33 11.63 5.61
N ALA A 70 2.35 10.84 5.93
CA ALA A 70 2.29 9.39 5.77
C ALA A 70 1.18 8.75 6.62
N LYS A 71 0.92 9.28 7.83
CA LYS A 71 -0.18 8.81 8.67
C LYS A 71 -1.54 9.09 8.03
N GLN A 72 -1.72 10.28 7.47
CA GLN A 72 -2.94 10.63 6.74
C GLN A 72 -3.14 9.71 5.54
N ILE A 73 -2.10 9.50 4.72
CA ILE A 73 -2.16 8.60 3.56
C ILE A 73 -2.53 7.16 3.95
N VAL A 74 -1.92 6.64 5.02
CA VAL A 74 -2.24 5.31 5.56
C VAL A 74 -3.71 5.23 5.99
N THR A 75 -4.23 6.27 6.64
CA THR A 75 -5.63 6.35 7.07
C THR A 75 -6.59 6.43 5.89
N ASP A 76 -6.33 7.30 4.93
CA ASP A 76 -7.20 7.53 3.77
C ASP A 76 -7.34 6.27 2.91
N LEU A 77 -6.22 5.55 2.71
CA LEU A 77 -6.18 4.33 1.89
C LEU A 77 -6.65 3.07 2.63
N HIS A 78 -6.86 3.13 3.95
CA HIS A 78 -7.10 1.94 4.77
C HIS A 78 -8.32 1.15 4.31
N SER A 79 -9.47 1.81 4.11
CA SER A 79 -10.71 1.15 3.68
C SER A 79 -10.57 0.55 2.29
N TRP A 80 -9.87 1.23 1.38
CA TRP A 80 -9.62 0.73 0.03
C TRP A 80 -8.67 -0.49 0.04
N PHE A 81 -7.64 -0.49 0.88
CA PHE A 81 -6.77 -1.66 1.08
C PHE A 81 -7.53 -2.87 1.61
N ALA A 82 -8.46 -2.66 2.55
CA ALA A 82 -9.30 -3.73 3.06
C ALA A 82 -10.22 -4.30 1.96
N GLU A 83 -10.86 -3.42 1.16
CA GLU A 83 -11.73 -3.83 0.06
C GLU A 83 -10.97 -4.65 -0.99
N LYS A 84 -9.80 -4.16 -1.44
CA LYS A 84 -9.04 -4.79 -2.52
C LYS A 84 -8.17 -5.97 -2.08
N GLY A 85 -8.19 -6.32 -0.79
CA GLY A 85 -7.50 -7.48 -0.24
C GLY A 85 -5.98 -7.31 -0.14
N PHE A 86 -5.53 -6.12 0.24
CA PHE A 86 -4.13 -5.86 0.64
C PHE A 86 -3.83 -6.34 2.07
N TYR A 87 -4.86 -6.57 2.88
CA TYR A 87 -4.76 -7.16 4.21
C TYR A 87 -4.99 -8.67 4.18
N PHE A 88 -4.48 -9.35 5.22
CA PHE A 88 -4.42 -10.79 5.34
C PHE A 88 -5.81 -11.42 5.56
N ASP A 89 -6.20 -12.31 4.64
CA ASP A 89 -7.42 -13.10 4.78
C ASP A 89 -7.18 -14.39 5.57
N ALA A 90 -7.56 -14.39 6.84
CA ALA A 90 -7.48 -15.56 7.70
C ALA A 90 -8.43 -16.69 7.31
N ARG A 91 -9.58 -16.38 6.67
CA ARG A 91 -10.65 -17.36 6.42
C ARG A 91 -10.51 -18.07 5.08
N SER A 92 -9.67 -17.58 4.16
CA SER A 92 -9.70 -18.04 2.75
C SER A 92 -11.08 -17.89 2.11
N ASN A 93 -11.96 -17.10 2.73
CA ASN A 93 -13.23 -16.68 2.17
C ASN A 93 -12.97 -15.35 1.49
N GLY A 94 -11.90 -15.31 0.66
CA GLY A 94 -11.42 -14.08 0.05
C GLY A 94 -12.64 -13.33 -0.41
N THR A 95 -12.77 -12.05 -0.03
CA THR A 95 -13.71 -11.18 -0.70
C THR A 95 -13.41 -11.39 -2.17
N VAL A 96 -14.26 -12.17 -2.82
CA VAL A 96 -14.08 -12.54 -4.21
C VAL A 96 -14.33 -11.20 -4.85
N ASN A 97 -13.25 -10.48 -5.16
CA ASN A 97 -13.27 -9.28 -5.96
C ASN A 97 -14.24 -9.58 -7.11
N GLN A 98 -15.44 -9.00 -7.11
CA GLN A 98 -16.45 -9.35 -8.09
C GLN A 98 -16.23 -8.47 -9.33
N GLY A 99 -16.43 -9.04 -10.52
CA GLY A 99 -16.30 -8.30 -11.77
C GLY A 99 -14.83 -8.01 -12.15
N VAL A 100 -14.56 -6.76 -12.55
CA VAL A 100 -13.31 -6.36 -13.21
C VAL A 100 -12.08 -6.51 -12.31
N ASP A 101 -12.23 -6.44 -10.99
CA ASP A 101 -11.12 -6.51 -10.04
C ASP A 101 -10.35 -7.85 -10.09
N GLN A 102 -10.97 -8.94 -10.58
CA GLN A 102 -10.29 -10.23 -10.78
C GLN A 102 -9.27 -10.17 -11.93
N LEU A 103 -9.49 -9.26 -12.88
CA LEU A 103 -8.66 -9.10 -14.07
C LEU A 103 -7.45 -8.21 -13.79
N ILE A 104 -7.47 -7.43 -12.71
CA ILE A 104 -6.38 -6.51 -12.37
C ILE A 104 -5.18 -7.31 -11.90
N LYS A 105 -4.07 -7.19 -12.60
CA LYS A 105 -2.79 -7.85 -12.29
C LYS A 105 -1.92 -7.04 -11.34
N LYS A 106 -2.11 -5.72 -11.31
CA LYS A 106 -1.25 -4.76 -10.62
C LYS A 106 -1.98 -3.45 -10.31
N TYR A 107 -1.68 -2.85 -9.17
CA TYR A 107 -2.16 -1.53 -8.78
C TYR A 107 -1.00 -0.53 -8.66
N ILE A 108 -1.24 0.68 -9.16
CA ILE A 108 -0.39 1.86 -9.00
C ILE A 108 -1.24 2.95 -8.36
N ILE A 109 -0.69 3.64 -7.37
CA ILE A 109 -1.31 4.78 -6.71
C ILE A 109 -0.53 6.03 -7.09
N PHE A 110 -1.23 7.00 -7.68
CA PHE A 110 -0.76 8.35 -7.87
C PHE A 110 -1.24 9.19 -6.68
N ILE A 111 -0.31 9.74 -5.92
CA ILE A 111 -0.57 10.54 -4.74
C ILE A 111 -0.31 11.99 -5.11
N GLU A 112 -1.36 12.78 -5.20
CA GLU A 112 -1.31 14.21 -5.45
C GLU A 112 -1.41 14.97 -4.13
N ARG A 113 -0.58 16.02 -4.01
CA ARG A 113 -0.59 16.92 -2.86
C ARG A 113 -1.20 18.25 -3.28
N GLU A 114 -2.31 18.60 -2.67
CA GLU A 114 -2.94 19.91 -2.84
C GLU A 114 -2.71 20.77 -1.59
N LYS A 115 -2.27 22.00 -1.78
CA LYS A 115 -2.23 23.00 -0.72
C LYS A 115 -3.55 23.76 -0.76
N ASP A 116 -4.40 23.53 0.23
CA ASP A 116 -5.60 24.33 0.41
C ASP A 116 -5.19 25.78 0.75
N PRO A 117 -5.91 26.83 0.28
CA PRO A 117 -5.74 28.21 0.74
C PRO A 117 -5.64 28.40 2.27
N GLY A 118 -6.15 27.46 3.08
CA GLY A 118 -5.97 27.43 4.53
C GLY A 118 -4.61 26.94 5.06
N ASN A 119 -3.63 26.67 4.18
CA ASN A 119 -2.34 26.04 4.49
C ASN A 119 -2.46 24.60 5.05
N THR A 120 -3.64 23.99 4.90
CA THR A 120 -3.88 22.57 5.15
C THR A 120 -3.48 21.77 3.91
N ILE A 121 -2.76 20.68 4.13
CA ILE A 121 -2.36 19.76 3.05
C ILE A 121 -3.46 18.73 2.89
N CYS A 122 -3.98 18.61 1.68
CA CYS A 122 -4.92 17.59 1.29
C CYS A 122 -4.26 16.64 0.29
N PHE A 123 -4.68 15.38 0.32
CA PHE A 123 -4.21 14.37 -0.61
C PHE A 123 -5.36 13.89 -1.48
N MET A 124 -5.05 13.74 -2.77
CA MET A 124 -5.89 13.04 -3.72
C MET A 124 -5.15 11.81 -4.22
N TYR A 125 -5.91 10.72 -4.40
CA TYR A 125 -5.36 9.45 -4.83
C TYR A 125 -6.06 9.03 -6.12
N THR A 126 -5.30 8.91 -7.20
CA THR A 126 -5.76 8.19 -8.38
C THR A 126 -5.14 6.80 -8.34
N ILE A 127 -5.98 5.78 -8.29
CA ILE A 127 -5.53 4.40 -8.21
C ILE A 127 -5.84 3.72 -9.53
N ARG A 128 -4.77 3.28 -10.21
CA ARG A 128 -4.85 2.57 -11.48
C ARG A 128 -4.66 1.08 -11.26
N GLY A 129 -5.68 0.30 -11.61
CA GLY A 129 -5.62 -1.15 -11.71
C GLY A 129 -5.31 -1.56 -13.15
N ILE A 130 -4.12 -2.11 -13.40
CA ILE A 130 -3.66 -2.58 -14.70
C ILE A 130 -4.21 -3.98 -14.96
N ILE A 131 -4.97 -4.13 -16.04
CA ILE A 131 -5.58 -5.39 -16.47
C ILE A 131 -4.66 -6.10 -17.47
N SER A 132 -4.17 -5.38 -18.47
CA SER A 132 -3.18 -5.88 -19.42
C SER A 132 -2.20 -4.79 -19.82
N ASN A 133 -1.00 -5.22 -20.23
CA ASN A 133 0.03 -4.36 -20.80
C ASN A 133 0.76 -5.17 -21.87
N GLU A 134 0.43 -4.94 -23.13
CA GLU A 134 0.86 -5.77 -24.27
C GLU A 134 1.60 -4.93 -25.30
N PRO A 135 2.71 -5.43 -25.87
CA PRO A 135 3.36 -4.75 -26.99
C PRO A 135 2.48 -4.88 -28.23
N ILE A 136 2.25 -3.77 -28.92
CA ILE A 136 1.56 -3.72 -30.21
C ILE A 136 2.43 -2.98 -31.22
N ASN A 137 2.36 -3.40 -32.48
CA ASN A 137 2.98 -2.65 -33.56
C ASN A 137 2.01 -1.57 -34.06
N TYR A 138 2.36 -0.30 -33.86
CA TYR A 138 1.61 0.84 -34.34
C TYR A 138 2.44 1.61 -35.36
N ASN A 139 2.04 1.53 -36.64
CA ASN A 139 2.72 2.19 -37.76
C ASN A 139 4.22 1.87 -37.87
N GLY A 140 4.62 0.62 -37.58
CA GLY A 140 6.02 0.19 -37.63
C GLY A 140 6.80 0.41 -36.32
N PHE A 141 6.20 1.05 -35.32
CA PHE A 141 6.80 1.24 -34.00
C PHE A 141 6.21 0.25 -32.99
N GLU A 142 7.07 -0.34 -32.16
CA GLU A 142 6.63 -1.10 -31.00
C GLU A 142 6.18 -0.12 -29.90
N VAL A 143 4.91 -0.20 -29.53
CA VAL A 143 4.32 0.61 -28.45
C VAL A 143 3.64 -0.31 -27.45
N MET A 144 3.57 0.13 -26.19
CA MET A 144 2.86 -0.62 -25.15
C MET A 144 1.40 -0.16 -25.07
N LYS A 145 0.46 -1.10 -25.18
CA LYS A 145 -0.96 -0.87 -24.96
C LYS A 145 -1.34 -1.32 -23.55
N GLU A 146 -1.66 -0.36 -22.69
CA GLU A 146 -2.13 -0.61 -21.33
C GLU A 146 -3.67 -0.56 -21.30
N LEU A 147 -4.31 -1.64 -20.81
CA LEU A 147 -5.71 -1.63 -20.43
C LEU A 147 -5.79 -1.50 -18.91
N TYR A 148 -6.49 -0.49 -18.43
CA TYR A 148 -6.58 -0.20 -17.00
C TYR A 148 -7.97 0.30 -16.60
N MET A 149 -8.23 0.25 -15.29
CA MET A 149 -9.34 0.93 -14.63
C MET A 149 -8.78 1.90 -13.60
N GLU A 150 -9.44 3.04 -13.43
CA GLU A 150 -9.07 4.04 -12.43
C GLU A 150 -10.18 4.25 -11.40
N THR A 151 -9.76 4.49 -10.15
CA THR A 151 -10.63 4.91 -9.05
C THR A 151 -9.98 6.10 -8.38
N SER A 152 -10.76 7.10 -7.99
CA SER A 152 -10.26 8.28 -7.28
C SER A 152 -10.74 8.27 -5.82
N ILE A 153 -9.87 8.63 -4.89
CA ILE A 153 -10.17 8.83 -3.47
C ILE A 153 -9.75 10.24 -3.09
N GLY A 154 -10.59 10.95 -2.34
CA GLY A 154 -10.37 12.34 -1.93
C GLY A 154 -11.45 13.29 -2.46
N LEU A 155 -11.27 14.59 -2.22
CA LEU A 155 -12.20 15.61 -2.71
C LEU A 155 -12.07 15.76 -4.22
N HIS A 156 -13.20 15.81 -4.93
CA HIS A 156 -13.21 16.18 -6.34
C HIS A 156 -12.79 17.64 -6.49
N PRO A 157 -11.88 17.97 -7.42
CA PRO A 157 -11.44 19.34 -7.60
C PRO A 157 -12.64 20.22 -8.02
N LYS A 158 -12.93 21.24 -7.22
CA LYS A 158 -13.57 22.45 -7.76
C LYS A 158 -12.62 22.97 -8.83
N LYS A 159 -13.11 23.08 -10.08
CA LYS A 159 -12.45 23.65 -11.27
C LYS A 159 -11.05 24.23 -10.96
N MET A 160 -10.01 23.45 -11.28
CA MET A 160 -8.62 23.85 -11.13
C MET A 160 -8.37 25.19 -11.83
N SER A 161 -7.91 26.19 -11.07
CA SER A 161 -7.14 27.28 -11.66
C SER A 161 -5.80 26.70 -12.08
N THR A 162 -5.52 26.84 -13.37
CA THR A 162 -4.28 26.45 -14.02
C THR A 162 -3.05 26.92 -13.23
N ILE A 163 -2.09 26.01 -13.08
CA ILE A 163 -0.72 26.23 -12.60
C ILE A 163 -0.57 26.26 -11.07
N ASP A 164 -0.78 25.11 -10.43
CA ASP A 164 0.13 24.71 -9.36
C ASP A 164 0.63 23.31 -9.71
N MET A 165 1.96 23.13 -9.79
CA MET A 165 2.54 21.85 -10.16
C MET A 165 2.30 20.86 -9.01
N ASN A 166 1.17 20.15 -9.04
CA ASN A 166 0.90 19.04 -8.13
C ASN A 166 2.07 18.04 -8.26
N ILE A 167 2.90 17.94 -7.22
CA ILE A 167 3.93 16.90 -7.15
C ILE A 167 3.19 15.57 -7.04
N VAL A 168 3.16 14.82 -8.13
CA VAL A 168 2.58 13.48 -8.17
C VAL A 168 3.63 12.47 -7.74
N ASN A 169 3.41 11.81 -6.60
CA ASN A 169 4.23 10.67 -6.21
C ASN A 169 3.60 9.38 -6.74
N VAL A 170 4.40 8.54 -7.39
CA VAL A 170 3.94 7.28 -7.97
C VAL A 170 4.36 6.12 -7.06
N LEU A 171 3.37 5.36 -6.61
CA LEU A 171 3.54 4.24 -5.70
C LEU A 171 3.04 2.96 -6.35
N ASN A 172 3.95 2.03 -6.57
CA ASN A 172 3.62 0.71 -7.08
C ASN A 172 3.24 -0.22 -5.92
N ILE A 173 2.00 -0.09 -5.44
CA ILE A 173 1.55 -0.69 -4.18
C ILE A 173 1.52 -2.22 -4.23
N THR A 174 1.25 -2.83 -5.38
CA THR A 174 1.31 -4.29 -5.55
C THR A 174 2.72 -4.82 -5.31
N ASP A 175 3.75 -4.14 -5.85
CA ASP A 175 5.14 -4.56 -5.67
C ASP A 175 5.61 -4.34 -4.22
N VAL A 176 5.15 -3.26 -3.57
CA VAL A 176 5.39 -3.00 -2.14
C VAL A 176 4.82 -4.13 -1.27
N LEU A 177 3.55 -4.51 -1.49
CA LEU A 177 2.92 -5.62 -0.78
C LEU A 177 3.62 -6.95 -1.07
N ASN A 178 3.96 -7.23 -2.33
CA ASN A 178 4.65 -8.47 -2.68
C ASN A 178 6.02 -8.59 -2.00
N SER A 179 6.81 -7.51 -1.99
CA SER A 179 8.09 -7.46 -1.27
C SER A 179 7.92 -7.77 0.22
N PHE A 180 6.90 -7.18 0.86
CA PHE A 180 6.57 -7.45 2.25
C PHE A 180 6.23 -8.93 2.50
N VAL A 181 5.34 -9.50 1.68
CA VAL A 181 4.88 -10.89 1.78
C VAL A 181 6.03 -11.87 1.62
N VAL A 182 6.86 -11.68 0.58
CA VAL A 182 8.03 -12.53 0.29
C VAL A 182 9.03 -12.45 1.44
N ARG A 183 9.41 -11.24 1.88
CA ARG A 183 10.42 -11.07 2.93
C ARG A 183 9.98 -11.63 4.28
N LEU A 184 8.68 -11.53 4.63
CA LEU A 184 8.16 -12.12 5.87
C LEU A 184 7.83 -13.62 5.77
N ASN A 185 8.01 -14.23 4.59
CA ASN A 185 7.62 -15.60 4.28
C ASN A 185 6.14 -15.87 4.63
N LEU A 186 5.28 -14.97 4.15
CA LEU A 186 3.84 -15.06 4.29
C LEU A 186 3.24 -15.79 3.08
N ASN A 187 2.11 -16.46 3.28
CA ASN A 187 1.43 -17.12 2.17
C ASN A 187 0.75 -16.06 1.27
N ARG A 188 1.27 -15.91 0.05
CA ARG A 188 0.75 -14.98 -0.96
C ARG A 188 -0.73 -15.19 -1.29
N SER A 189 -1.23 -16.43 -1.23
CA SER A 189 -2.64 -16.74 -1.51
C SER A 189 -3.61 -16.16 -0.47
N ARG A 190 -3.10 -15.57 0.62
CA ARG A 190 -3.89 -14.90 1.66
C ARG A 190 -4.09 -13.40 1.39
N TYR A 191 -3.65 -12.92 0.22
CA TYR A 191 -3.76 -11.53 -0.20
C TYR A 191 -4.38 -11.48 -1.60
N SER A 192 -5.66 -11.15 -1.70
CA SER A 192 -6.37 -11.08 -2.99
C SER A 192 -5.74 -10.08 -3.95
N ALA A 193 -5.13 -9.01 -3.45
CA ALA A 193 -4.41 -8.02 -4.27
C ALA A 193 -3.19 -8.61 -5.02
N LEU A 194 -2.75 -9.83 -4.67
CA LEU A 194 -1.59 -10.51 -5.26
C LEU A 194 -1.97 -11.77 -6.07
N SER A 195 -3.24 -12.20 -6.07
CA SER A 195 -3.65 -13.52 -6.58
C SER A 195 -3.69 -13.61 -8.11
N SER A 196 -3.86 -12.50 -8.80
CA SER A 196 -3.98 -12.40 -10.27
C SER A 196 -2.64 -12.37 -11.02
N SER A 197 -1.50 -12.20 -10.32
CA SER A 197 -0.18 -12.08 -10.98
C SER A 197 0.46 -13.41 -11.39
N ASN A 198 -0.21 -14.56 -11.23
CA ASN A 198 0.33 -15.89 -11.57
C ASN A 198 -0.02 -16.36 -12.98
N SER A 199 0.21 -15.53 -13.99
CA SER A 199 0.02 -15.92 -15.39
C SER A 199 1.04 -15.27 -16.32
N ASN A 200 2.34 -15.31 -15.97
CA ASN A 200 3.47 -15.13 -16.91
C ASN A 200 4.83 -15.45 -16.24
N MET A 201 5.00 -16.68 -15.75
CA MET A 201 6.33 -17.31 -15.73
C MET A 201 6.20 -18.61 -16.50
N SER A 202 6.52 -18.55 -17.78
CA SER A 202 6.71 -19.65 -18.72
C SER A 202 8.02 -19.39 -19.44
#